data_AF-A0A2Y9QZJ1-F1
#
_entry.id   AF-A0A2Y9QZJ1-F1
#
_cell.length_a   1.000
_cell.length_b   1.000
_cell.length_c   1.000
_cell.angle_alpha   90.00
_cell.angle_beta   90.00
_cell.angle_gamma   90.00
#
_symmetry.space_group_name_H-M   'P 1'
#
loop_
_entity.id
_entity.type
_entity.pdbx_description
1 polymer ?
#
loop_
_entity_poly.entity_id
_entity_poly.type
_entity_poly.pdbx_seq_one_letter_code
_entity_poly.pdbx_strand_id
1 'polypeptide(L)'
;MAKSPGNSTLEEILGQYQRSLRERANRSIHQLKCALREGDVTVGEDALDPSFSTSAGNEDTGAAWHELQHSHAVNQLKALLHQQAAKESEISPLRRRKTSPLSSSADEENNVPTLHNLVPIINDQSQYIHHLEAEVKFCKEELSGMKNRIQVVVLENDRLQQELKSQRGEETMKEQTLLDTCGNMQNSSITTGEDSGVDEAAKRPLSHGNTDLIKAASAAEAEKWKLELEQLKFTYKDKSEILESQLKFLRKDLAEYQKKCEDLQERLKHKESLLTANISNRVGGLCLKCAQHEAVLSQTHNNVHVQTIERLTKERDDLMSALVSIRSSLTDVQQREASAYEQVKQAVQMTEEANFEKTKALIQCEQLKNELKRQSERLEKELASQQEKRAFEKEVMKKERTKEREDMEAKMMILSQNIAQLEAQVEKVTREKISAINQLEEVQNQLASREMDVTKVCGEMRYQLNKTKMEKDEAEKEHREYRTKTKRELEIKDQEIEKLRLELSESKQHLEQEQQKGAGARAECLKLTELLGESEHQLHLSRLEKDSIQQSLSNEAKAQALQAQQREQELTQKIQQMEAQHDKTDLK
;
A
#
# COMPACT_ATOMS: atom_id res chain seq x y z
N MET A 1 55.04 30.32 -8.42
CA MET A 1 53.74 29.64 -8.58
C MET A 1 53.95 28.35 -9.34
N ALA A 2 54.03 27.21 -8.65
CA ALA A 2 54.14 25.89 -9.26
C ALA A 2 52.76 25.22 -9.21
N LYS A 3 52.16 24.93 -10.37
CA LYS A 3 50.90 24.19 -10.47
C LYS A 3 51.16 22.70 -10.23
N SER A 4 50.38 22.09 -9.35
CA SER A 4 50.45 20.65 -9.02
C SER A 4 50.01 19.79 -10.23
N PRO A 5 50.70 18.70 -10.58
CA PRO A 5 50.39 17.87 -11.75
C PRO A 5 49.11 17.02 -11.61
N GLY A 6 48.58 16.87 -10.40
CA GLY A 6 47.50 15.89 -10.11
C GLY A 6 46.12 16.23 -10.66
N ASN A 7 45.81 17.51 -10.89
CA ASN A 7 44.50 17.91 -11.42
C ASN A 7 44.37 17.65 -12.92
N SER A 8 45.49 17.62 -13.66
CA SER A 8 45.49 17.41 -15.11
C SER A 8 45.07 15.99 -15.48
N THR A 9 45.50 14.99 -14.71
CA THR A 9 45.20 13.58 -14.98
C THR A 9 43.72 13.26 -14.76
N LEU A 10 43.11 13.87 -13.73
CA LEU A 10 41.71 13.61 -13.38
C LEU A 10 40.75 14.29 -14.38
N GLU A 11 41.13 15.48 -14.86
CA GLU A 11 40.41 16.20 -15.92
C GLU A 11 40.52 15.47 -17.27
N GLU A 12 41.65 14.83 -17.55
CA GLU A 12 41.84 14.00 -18.75
C GLU A 12 40.99 12.71 -18.71
N ILE A 13 40.93 12.04 -17.55
CA ILE A 13 40.09 10.85 -17.34
C ILE A 13 38.60 11.19 -17.45
N LEU A 14 38.15 12.29 -16.84
CA LEU A 14 36.77 12.76 -16.95
C LEU A 14 36.43 13.18 -18.39
N GLY A 15 37.37 13.82 -19.08
CA GLY A 15 37.24 14.17 -20.49
C GLY A 15 37.13 12.93 -21.40
N GLN A 16 37.91 11.88 -21.13
CA GLN A 16 37.82 10.60 -21.83
C GLN A 16 36.48 9.89 -21.56
N TYR A 17 36.01 9.90 -20.31
CA TYR A 17 34.71 9.31 -19.94
C TYR A 17 33.54 10.03 -20.63
N GLN A 18 33.54 11.37 -20.65
CA GLN A 18 32.53 12.15 -21.35
C GLN A 18 32.57 11.97 -22.88
N ARG A 19 33.75 11.79 -23.47
CA ARG A 19 33.88 11.44 -24.90
C ARG A 19 33.33 10.05 -25.19
N SER A 20 33.64 9.06 -24.36
CA SER A 20 33.11 7.69 -24.49
C SER A 20 31.58 7.66 -24.37
N LEU A 21 31.02 8.42 -23.43
CA LEU A 21 29.56 8.60 -23.28
C LEU A 21 28.92 9.22 -24.52
N ARG A 22 29.51 10.29 -25.06
CA ARG A 22 29.01 10.94 -26.29
C ARG A 22 29.08 10.02 -27.50
N GLU A 23 30.17 9.28 -27.67
CA GLU A 23 30.27 8.31 -28.76
C GLU A 23 29.27 7.16 -28.61
N ARG A 24 29.02 6.67 -27.39
CA ARG A 24 28.01 5.63 -27.14
C ARG A 24 26.61 6.13 -27.44
N ALA A 25 26.28 7.36 -27.03
CA ALA A 25 25.02 8.01 -27.34
C ALA A 25 24.86 8.21 -28.86
N ASN A 26 25.88 8.71 -29.55
CA ASN A 26 25.86 8.89 -31.00
C ASN A 26 25.73 7.55 -31.75
N ARG A 27 26.40 6.49 -31.30
CA ARG A 27 26.25 5.13 -31.87
C ARG A 27 24.83 4.61 -31.68
N SER A 28 24.23 4.79 -30.50
CA SER A 28 22.84 4.40 -30.22
C SER A 28 21.85 5.17 -31.09
N ILE A 29 22.02 6.50 -31.21
CA ILE A 29 21.19 7.36 -32.08
C ILE A 29 21.35 6.94 -33.55
N HIS A 30 22.56 6.61 -33.99
CA HIS A 30 22.80 6.17 -35.36
C HIS A 30 22.15 4.80 -35.63
N GLN A 31 22.23 3.86 -34.68
CA GLN A 31 21.52 2.57 -34.76
C GLN A 31 20.01 2.75 -34.82
N LEU A 32 19.45 3.66 -34.01
CA LEU A 32 18.03 4.02 -34.06
C LEU A 32 17.65 4.66 -35.41
N LYS A 33 18.51 5.53 -35.94
CA LYS A 33 18.28 6.20 -37.23
C LYS A 33 18.35 5.21 -38.40
N CYS A 34 19.24 4.22 -38.35
CA CYS A 34 19.30 3.15 -39.34
C CYS A 34 18.09 2.21 -39.24
N ALA A 35 17.68 1.83 -38.02
CA ALA A 35 16.48 1.00 -37.81
C ALA A 35 15.18 1.71 -38.26
N LEU A 36 15.08 3.02 -38.06
CA LEU A 36 13.96 3.82 -38.56
C LEU A 36 13.98 3.97 -40.08
N ARG A 37 15.16 4.00 -40.71
CA ARG A 37 15.31 4.05 -42.18
C ARG A 37 15.03 2.69 -42.83
N GLU A 38 15.31 1.58 -42.15
CA GLU A 38 14.94 0.22 -42.60
C GLU A 38 13.45 -0.08 -42.43
N GLY A 39 12.75 0.63 -41.54
CA GLY A 39 11.29 0.61 -41.41
C GLY A 39 10.52 1.46 -42.44
N ASP A 40 11.23 2.27 -43.24
CA ASP A 40 10.65 3.19 -44.22
C ASP A 40 11.06 2.78 -45.65
N VAL A 41 10.69 1.54 -46.03
CA VAL A 41 10.63 1.14 -47.45
C VAL A 41 9.30 1.64 -48.01
N THR A 42 9.37 2.84 -48.56
CA THR A 42 8.54 3.42 -49.62
C THR A 42 7.57 2.44 -50.31
N VAL A 43 6.28 2.56 -50.02
CA VAL A 43 5.23 2.39 -51.03
C VAL A 43 4.62 3.77 -51.23
N GLY A 44 5.21 4.52 -52.17
CA GLY A 44 4.61 5.70 -52.77
C GLY A 44 3.83 5.31 -54.02
N GLU A 45 2.62 5.84 -54.11
CA GLU A 45 1.57 5.67 -55.11
C GLU A 45 2.01 5.70 -56.58
N ASP A 46 1.40 4.87 -57.42
CA ASP A 46 0.67 5.36 -58.60
C ASP A 46 -0.27 4.31 -59.25
N ALA A 47 -1.53 4.74 -59.42
CA ALA A 47 -2.47 4.46 -60.52
C ALA A 47 -3.30 3.14 -60.63
N LEU A 48 -4.64 3.37 -60.66
CA LEU A 48 -5.73 2.67 -61.40
C LEU A 48 -6.50 1.49 -60.73
N ASP A 49 -7.58 1.84 -60.01
CA ASP A 49 -9.02 1.56 -60.23
C ASP A 49 -9.49 0.35 -61.12
N PRO A 50 -10.77 -0.13 -61.01
CA PRO A 50 -11.25 -1.17 -60.09
C PRO A 50 -12.01 -2.32 -60.82
N SER A 51 -12.32 -3.45 -60.16
CA SER A 51 -13.64 -4.16 -60.24
C SER A 51 -13.66 -5.62 -59.73
N PHE A 52 -14.87 -5.99 -59.32
CA PHE A 52 -15.48 -7.32 -59.14
C PHE A 52 -15.32 -8.09 -57.82
N SER A 53 -16.46 -8.14 -57.14
CA SER A 53 -16.90 -8.95 -56.02
C SER A 53 -16.83 -10.46 -56.31
N THR A 54 -16.49 -11.29 -55.31
CA THR A 54 -17.26 -12.50 -54.95
C THR A 54 -16.86 -12.97 -53.54
N SER A 55 -17.90 -13.26 -52.76
CA SER A 55 -17.97 -14.06 -51.52
C SER A 55 -16.88 -15.14 -51.33
N ALA A 56 -16.26 -15.15 -50.15
CA ALA A 56 -15.98 -16.30 -49.27
C ALA A 56 -14.79 -15.98 -48.34
N GLY A 57 -14.91 -16.34 -47.07
CA GLY A 57 -14.10 -15.84 -45.95
C GLY A 57 -12.59 -15.97 -46.11
N ASN A 58 -11.88 -14.96 -45.60
CA ASN A 58 -10.46 -15.07 -45.23
C ASN A 58 -10.07 -13.93 -44.27
N GLU A 59 -10.60 -13.96 -43.06
CA GLU A 59 -9.97 -13.29 -41.91
C GLU A 59 -8.80 -14.16 -41.46
N ASP A 60 -7.60 -14.00 -42.04
CA ASP A 60 -6.37 -14.45 -41.34
C ASP A 60 -5.02 -14.06 -41.95
N THR A 61 -4.93 -13.58 -43.19
CA THR A 61 -3.61 -13.32 -43.80
C THR A 61 -2.92 -12.04 -43.30
N GLY A 62 -3.68 -10.99 -42.98
CA GLY A 62 -3.14 -9.76 -42.37
C GLY A 62 -2.77 -9.95 -40.89
N ALA A 63 -3.59 -10.71 -40.16
CA ALA A 63 -3.32 -11.06 -38.76
C ALA A 63 -2.06 -11.94 -38.66
N ALA A 64 -1.92 -12.94 -39.53
CA ALA A 64 -0.74 -13.81 -39.57
C ALA A 64 0.56 -13.05 -39.91
N TRP A 65 0.51 -12.03 -40.78
CA TRP A 65 1.69 -11.22 -41.09
C TRP A 65 2.10 -10.31 -39.93
N HIS A 66 1.14 -9.64 -39.28
CA HIS A 66 1.41 -8.87 -38.07
C HIS A 66 1.87 -9.77 -36.93
N GLU A 67 1.30 -10.96 -36.77
CA GLU A 67 1.71 -11.95 -35.78
C GLU A 67 3.10 -12.52 -36.08
N LEU A 68 3.46 -12.73 -37.35
CA LEU A 68 4.81 -13.14 -37.75
C LEU A 68 5.83 -12.02 -37.52
N GLN A 69 5.48 -10.75 -37.81
CA GLN A 69 6.32 -9.59 -37.58
C GLN A 69 6.50 -9.29 -36.08
N HIS A 70 5.43 -9.44 -35.29
CA HIS A 70 5.48 -9.41 -33.84
C HIS A 70 6.27 -10.60 -33.29
N SER A 71 6.17 -11.79 -33.88
CA SER A 71 6.97 -12.96 -33.49
C SER A 71 8.45 -12.74 -33.79
N HIS A 72 8.78 -12.12 -34.91
CA HIS A 72 10.16 -11.82 -35.30
C HIS A 72 10.75 -10.74 -34.42
N ALA A 73 9.99 -9.67 -34.13
CA ALA A 73 10.37 -8.64 -33.17
C ALA A 73 10.55 -9.23 -31.76
N VAL A 74 9.64 -10.10 -31.32
CA VAL A 74 9.73 -10.80 -30.02
C VAL A 74 10.90 -11.76 -29.99
N ASN A 75 11.22 -12.45 -31.09
CA ASN A 75 12.36 -13.36 -31.17
C ASN A 75 13.69 -12.60 -31.22
N GLN A 76 13.76 -11.45 -31.89
CA GLN A 76 14.90 -10.53 -31.80
C GLN A 76 15.07 -9.97 -30.38
N LEU A 77 13.97 -9.62 -29.71
CA LEU A 77 13.99 -9.11 -28.33
C LEU A 77 14.41 -10.21 -27.35
N LYS A 78 13.96 -11.46 -27.56
CA LYS A 78 14.45 -12.64 -26.83
C LYS A 78 15.94 -12.89 -27.09
N ALA A 79 16.41 -12.78 -28.33
CA ALA A 79 17.82 -12.96 -28.66
C ALA A 79 18.70 -11.88 -28.02
N LEU A 80 18.26 -10.61 -28.04
CA LEU A 80 18.95 -9.50 -27.38
C LEU A 80 18.92 -9.64 -25.85
N LEU A 81 17.80 -10.07 -25.27
CA LEU A 81 17.68 -10.36 -23.83
C LEU A 81 18.56 -11.56 -23.42
N HIS A 82 18.68 -12.59 -24.25
CA HIS A 82 19.60 -13.70 -24.01
C HIS A 82 21.06 -13.27 -24.14
N GLN A 83 21.38 -12.41 -25.09
CA GLN A 83 22.73 -11.85 -25.25
C GLN A 83 23.09 -10.90 -24.10
N GLN A 84 22.11 -10.17 -23.57
CA GLN A 84 22.27 -9.34 -22.38
C GLN A 84 22.38 -10.19 -21.11
N ALA A 85 21.57 -11.23 -20.96
CA ALA A 85 21.67 -12.17 -19.84
C ALA A 85 22.99 -12.96 -19.84
N ALA A 86 23.54 -13.29 -21.02
CA ALA A 86 24.85 -13.92 -21.14
C ALA A 86 25.99 -12.95 -20.77
N LYS A 87 25.89 -11.67 -21.17
CA LYS A 87 26.85 -10.62 -20.78
C LYS A 87 26.74 -10.21 -19.30
N GLU A 88 25.54 -10.25 -18.73
CA GLU A 88 25.30 -10.03 -17.30
C GLU A 88 25.77 -11.23 -16.46
N SER A 89 25.72 -12.46 -17.00
CA SER A 89 26.22 -13.67 -16.36
C SER A 89 27.75 -13.75 -16.29
N GLU A 90 28.49 -13.04 -17.15
CA GLU A 90 29.97 -12.96 -17.08
C GLU A 90 30.48 -11.93 -16.06
N ILE A 91 29.64 -10.98 -15.60
CA ILE A 91 30.08 -9.81 -14.82
C ILE A 91 29.76 -9.91 -13.32
N SER A 92 28.95 -10.87 -12.84
CA SER A 92 28.76 -11.10 -11.40
C SER A 92 28.16 -12.47 -11.06
N PRO A 93 28.82 -13.32 -10.25
CA PRO A 93 28.31 -14.64 -9.91
C PRO A 93 27.58 -14.59 -8.56
N LEU A 94 26.31 -14.21 -8.50
CA LEU A 94 25.43 -14.75 -7.44
C LEU A 94 23.93 -14.54 -7.68
N ARG A 95 23.21 -15.66 -7.56
CA ARG A 95 21.78 -15.81 -7.24
C ARG A 95 20.75 -15.38 -8.29
N ARG A 96 20.22 -16.39 -8.98
CA ARG A 96 18.75 -16.60 -9.09
C ARG A 96 18.43 -18.07 -9.36
N ARG A 97 18.15 -18.85 -8.31
CA ARG A 97 17.33 -20.06 -8.45
C ARG A 97 15.88 -19.59 -8.60
N LYS A 98 15.31 -19.80 -9.79
CA LYS A 98 13.86 -19.65 -10.06
C LYS A 98 13.15 -20.88 -9.49
N THR A 99 12.08 -20.67 -8.74
CA THR A 99 11.15 -21.73 -8.33
C THR A 99 9.82 -21.55 -9.05
N SER A 100 9.30 -22.65 -9.58
CA SER A 100 7.94 -22.82 -10.11
C SER A 100 7.62 -24.33 -10.07
N PRO A 101 6.34 -24.73 -10.02
CA PRO A 101 5.80 -25.49 -8.88
C PRO A 101 5.35 -26.92 -9.26
N LEU A 102 5.27 -27.82 -8.28
CA LEU A 102 4.13 -28.72 -7.93
C LEU A 102 4.58 -29.96 -7.13
N SER A 103 3.80 -30.29 -6.09
CA SER A 103 3.49 -31.62 -5.51
C SER A 103 4.50 -32.43 -4.66
N SER A 104 4.06 -32.63 -3.41
CA SER A 104 3.98 -33.85 -2.58
C SER A 104 5.23 -34.54 -1.98
N SER A 105 5.04 -34.79 -0.68
CA SER A 105 5.49 -35.89 0.19
C SER A 105 6.89 -35.85 0.81
N ALA A 106 6.85 -35.79 2.15
CA ALA A 106 7.65 -36.56 3.11
C ALA A 106 9.14 -36.74 2.79
N ASP A 107 9.97 -36.00 3.50
CA ASP A 107 10.89 -36.59 4.50
C ASP A 107 11.76 -35.49 5.09
N GLU A 108 11.70 -35.35 6.41
CA GLU A 108 12.74 -34.68 7.19
C GLU A 108 13.95 -35.62 7.31
N GLU A 109 15.10 -35.03 7.66
CA GLU A 109 16.41 -35.68 7.88
C GLU A 109 17.30 -35.88 6.64
N ASN A 110 17.89 -34.78 6.10
CA ASN A 110 19.31 -34.74 5.70
C ASN A 110 19.75 -33.40 5.07
N ASN A 111 19.64 -32.28 5.80
CA ASN A 111 20.26 -31.01 5.36
C ASN A 111 21.06 -30.37 6.49
N VAL A 112 22.02 -31.11 7.07
CA VAL A 112 23.10 -30.48 7.84
C VAL A 112 24.27 -30.29 6.86
N PRO A 113 24.63 -29.03 6.48
CA PRO A 113 25.80 -28.79 5.64
C PRO A 113 27.04 -29.32 6.36
N THR A 114 27.79 -30.20 5.71
CA THR A 114 29.06 -30.75 6.21
C THR A 114 29.95 -29.62 6.75
N LEU A 115 30.64 -29.84 7.87
CA LEU A 115 31.41 -28.82 8.62
C LEU A 115 32.36 -27.96 7.76
N HIS A 116 32.85 -28.51 6.64
CA HIS A 116 33.67 -27.82 5.65
C HIS A 116 32.93 -26.71 4.87
N ASN A 117 31.62 -26.86 4.67
CA ASN A 117 30.76 -25.88 3.98
C ASN A 117 30.32 -24.72 4.88
N LEU A 118 30.46 -24.84 6.21
CA LEU A 118 30.11 -23.78 7.16
C LEU A 118 31.20 -22.70 7.25
N VAL A 119 32.48 -23.06 7.05
CA VAL A 119 33.61 -22.11 7.19
C VAL A 119 33.55 -20.96 6.18
N PRO A 120 33.31 -21.18 4.87
CA PRO A 120 33.13 -20.09 3.91
C PRO A 120 31.90 -19.24 4.22
N ILE A 121 30.79 -19.85 4.63
CA ILE A 121 29.55 -19.13 4.96
C ILE A 121 29.73 -18.23 6.19
N ILE A 122 30.42 -18.71 7.22
CA ILE A 122 30.74 -17.94 8.43
C ILE A 122 31.69 -16.79 8.09
N ASN A 123 32.67 -17.04 7.22
CA ASN A 123 33.59 -16.00 6.75
C ASN A 123 32.88 -14.93 5.90
N ASP A 124 31.98 -15.34 5.01
CA ASP A 124 31.16 -14.42 4.20
C ASP A 124 30.19 -13.62 5.07
N GLN A 125 29.59 -14.26 6.09
CA GLN A 125 28.77 -13.56 7.09
C GLN A 125 29.59 -12.57 7.92
N SER A 126 30.82 -12.93 8.31
CA SER A 126 31.73 -12.03 9.02
C SER A 126 32.14 -10.83 8.16
N GLN A 127 32.41 -11.03 6.87
CA GLN A 127 32.72 -9.95 5.93
C GLN A 127 31.51 -9.02 5.71
N TYR A 128 30.32 -9.59 5.61
CA TYR A 128 29.08 -8.82 5.50
C TYR A 128 28.81 -8.00 6.77
N ILE A 129 29.04 -8.58 7.95
CA ILE A 129 28.94 -7.86 9.23
C ILE A 129 29.94 -6.70 9.27
N HIS A 130 31.21 -6.93 8.91
CA HIS A 130 32.21 -5.85 8.87
C HIS A 130 31.88 -4.75 7.88
N HIS A 131 31.29 -5.09 6.73
CA HIS A 131 30.82 -4.10 5.77
C HIS A 131 29.68 -3.24 6.34
N LEU A 132 28.68 -3.87 6.96
CA LEU A 132 27.59 -3.15 7.64
C LEU A 132 28.10 -2.29 8.80
N GLU A 133 29.06 -2.77 9.58
CA GLU A 133 29.71 -2.00 10.64
C GLU A 133 30.43 -0.76 10.08
N ALA A 134 31.10 -0.90 8.93
CA ALA A 134 31.76 0.22 8.25
C ALA A 134 30.74 1.23 7.70
N GLU A 135 29.63 0.79 7.12
CA GLU A 135 28.56 1.68 6.65
C GLU A 135 27.89 2.43 7.81
N VAL A 136 27.61 1.73 8.92
CA VAL A 136 27.06 2.36 10.12
C VAL A 136 28.03 3.37 10.72
N LYS A 137 29.34 3.05 10.72
CA LYS A 137 30.39 3.98 11.17
C LYS A 137 30.44 5.23 10.27
N PHE A 138 30.41 5.04 8.96
CA PHE A 138 30.35 6.14 8.00
C PHE A 138 29.11 7.03 8.21
N CYS A 139 27.93 6.43 8.37
CA CYS A 139 26.69 7.18 8.62
C CYS A 139 26.77 7.97 9.94
N LYS A 140 27.35 7.40 10.99
CA LYS A 140 27.57 8.10 12.27
C LYS A 140 28.53 9.28 12.12
N GLU A 141 29.62 9.10 11.38
CA GLU A 141 30.60 10.16 11.12
C GLU A 141 30.00 11.30 10.29
N GLU A 142 29.24 10.99 9.24
CA GLU A 142 28.55 11.98 8.42
C GLU A 142 27.44 12.72 9.19
N LEU A 143 26.65 12.01 10.00
CA LEU A 143 25.64 12.65 10.86
C LEU A 143 26.28 13.53 11.93
N SER A 144 27.41 13.10 12.51
CA SER A 144 28.22 13.91 13.42
C SER A 144 28.77 15.16 12.72
N GLY A 145 29.29 15.02 11.50
CA GLY A 145 29.76 16.13 10.68
C GLY A 145 28.64 17.11 10.36
N MET A 146 27.46 16.61 9.99
CA MET A 146 26.27 17.41 9.73
C MET A 146 25.81 18.17 10.97
N LYS A 147 25.79 17.51 12.14
CA LYS A 147 25.49 18.13 13.44
C LYS A 147 26.44 19.29 13.73
N ASN A 148 27.74 19.11 13.52
CA ASN A 148 28.73 20.17 13.73
C ASN A 148 28.50 21.36 12.78
N ARG A 149 28.21 21.10 11.50
CA ARG A 149 27.88 22.16 10.52
C ARG A 149 26.62 22.93 10.92
N ILE A 150 25.57 22.22 11.33
CA ILE A 150 24.33 22.85 11.83
C ILE A 150 24.63 23.71 13.05
N GLN A 151 25.43 23.22 14.00
CA GLN A 151 25.78 23.97 15.20
C GLN A 151 26.53 25.26 14.88
N VAL A 152 27.45 25.25 13.91
CA VAL A 152 28.13 26.46 13.42
C VAL A 152 27.12 27.44 12.79
N VAL A 153 26.20 26.96 11.95
CA VAL A 153 25.17 27.80 11.32
C VAL A 153 24.24 28.42 12.35
N VAL A 154 23.86 27.67 13.40
CA VAL A 154 23.03 28.20 14.49
C VAL A 154 23.77 29.30 15.25
N LEU A 155 25.03 29.06 15.64
CA LEU A 155 25.84 30.07 16.33
C LEU A 155 26.04 31.34 15.48
N GLU A 156 26.24 31.18 14.17
CA GLU A 156 26.35 32.32 13.26
C GLU A 156 25.01 33.05 13.08
N ASN A 157 23.88 32.32 13.05
CA ASN A 157 22.55 32.93 13.02
C ASN A 157 22.27 33.75 14.29
N ASP A 158 22.62 33.21 15.46
CA ASP A 158 22.49 33.91 16.74
C ASP A 158 23.37 35.17 16.78
N ARG A 159 24.60 35.09 16.26
CA ARG A 159 25.49 36.26 16.10
C ARG A 159 24.88 37.32 15.19
N LEU A 160 24.37 36.92 14.02
CA LEU A 160 23.73 37.83 13.07
C LEU A 160 22.47 38.47 13.66
N GLN A 161 21.68 37.72 14.44
CA GLN A 161 20.54 38.29 15.16
C GLN A 161 20.96 39.31 16.22
N GLN A 162 22.06 39.08 16.93
CA GLN A 162 22.60 40.06 17.87
C GLN A 162 23.12 41.31 17.16
N GLU A 163 23.82 41.15 16.03
CA GLU A 163 24.27 42.26 15.18
C GLU A 163 23.08 43.08 14.67
N LEU A 164 22.03 42.43 14.16
CA LEU A 164 20.80 43.11 13.71
C LEU A 164 20.07 43.84 14.84
N LYS A 165 20.06 43.28 16.06
CA LYS A 165 19.48 43.96 17.25
C LYS A 165 20.33 45.17 17.66
N SER A 166 21.65 45.04 17.63
CA SER A 166 22.58 46.13 17.93
C SER A 166 22.46 47.25 16.89
N GLN A 167 22.41 46.89 15.60
CA GLN A 167 22.26 47.85 14.50
C GLN A 167 20.92 48.58 14.58
N ARG A 168 19.82 47.87 14.88
CA ARG A 168 18.51 48.50 15.12
C ARG A 168 18.56 49.47 16.30
N GLY A 169 19.23 49.10 17.40
CA GLY A 169 19.44 49.97 18.55
C GLY A 169 20.25 51.22 18.20
N GLU A 170 21.32 51.06 17.41
CA GLU A 170 22.18 52.16 16.95
C GLU A 170 21.44 53.08 15.96
N GLU A 171 20.62 52.54 15.07
CA GLU A 171 19.76 53.29 14.16
C GLU A 171 18.70 54.09 14.94
N THR A 172 18.07 53.50 15.96
CA THR A 172 17.14 54.24 16.82
C THR A 172 17.83 55.36 17.61
N MET A 173 19.07 55.17 18.07
CA MET A 173 19.84 56.23 18.75
C MET A 173 20.30 57.32 17.78
N LYS A 174 20.62 56.96 16.53
CA LYS A 174 20.92 57.92 15.45
C LYS A 174 19.68 58.73 15.05
N GLU A 175 18.51 58.11 14.95
CA GLU A 175 17.24 58.81 14.73
C GLU A 175 16.89 59.74 15.91
N GLN A 176 17.10 59.30 17.16
CA GLN A 176 16.93 60.14 18.34
C GLN A 176 17.89 61.34 18.33
N THR A 177 19.16 61.13 17.95
CA THR A 177 20.17 62.20 17.83
C THR A 177 19.85 63.18 16.69
N LEU A 178 19.28 62.72 15.58
CA LEU A 178 18.82 63.59 14.49
C LEU A 178 17.58 64.42 14.88
N LEU A 179 16.69 63.86 15.69
CA LEU A 179 15.55 64.58 16.26
C LEU A 179 15.99 65.65 17.27
N ASP A 180 16.97 65.36 18.13
CA ASP A 180 17.53 66.33 19.08
C ASP A 180 18.37 67.42 18.39
N THR A 181 19.00 67.12 17.26
CA THR A 181 19.75 68.12 16.46
C THR A 181 18.81 69.01 15.63
N CYS A 182 17.64 68.50 15.23
CA CYS A 182 16.61 69.28 14.52
C CYS A 182 15.81 70.20 15.48
N GLY A 183 15.66 69.83 16.75
CA GLY A 183 15.03 70.67 17.78
C GLY A 183 15.82 71.92 18.18
N ASN A 184 17.11 72.02 17.81
CA ASN A 184 18.00 73.10 18.25
C ASN A 184 18.28 74.18 17.18
N MET A 185 17.60 74.14 16.03
CA MET A 185 17.76 75.11 14.92
C MET A 185 16.49 75.96 14.64
N GLN A 186 15.53 75.97 15.56
CA GLN A 186 14.30 76.79 15.47
C GLN A 186 14.03 77.61 16.74
N ASN A 187 15.07 78.10 17.40
CA ASN A 187 14.96 79.09 18.49
C ASN A 187 15.76 80.36 18.17
N SER A 188 15.52 80.96 17.01
CA SER A 188 15.76 82.40 16.82
C SER A 188 14.90 82.94 15.68
N SER A 189 14.07 83.94 16.00
CA SER A 189 13.18 84.69 15.07
C SER A 189 11.91 83.91 14.67
N ILE A 190 10.67 84.29 14.96
CA ILE A 190 10.07 85.59 15.28
C ILE A 190 8.76 85.34 16.05
N THR A 191 8.53 86.19 17.04
CA THR A 191 7.28 86.42 17.77
C THR A 191 6.11 86.83 16.85
N THR A 192 4.88 86.41 17.15
CA THR A 192 3.67 87.24 17.40
C THR A 192 2.36 86.52 17.02
N GLY A 193 1.44 86.41 17.99
CA GLY A 193 -0.03 86.32 17.81
C GLY A 193 -0.61 84.92 17.56
N GLU A 194 -1.18 84.24 18.56
CA GLU A 194 -2.64 84.24 18.90
C GLU A 194 -3.49 83.52 17.84
N ASP A 195 -4.40 82.57 18.10
CA ASP A 195 -4.91 81.92 19.31
C ASP A 195 -5.81 80.74 18.86
N SER A 196 -6.13 79.86 19.81
CA SER A 196 -7.29 78.95 19.89
C SER A 196 -7.25 77.56 19.23
N GLY A 197 -7.59 76.56 20.07
CA GLY A 197 -8.36 75.38 19.64
C GLY A 197 -7.86 74.03 20.15
N VAL A 198 -8.30 73.67 21.36
CA VAL A 198 -8.05 72.41 22.07
C VAL A 198 -9.04 71.30 21.62
N ASP A 199 -8.70 70.04 21.95
CA ASP A 199 -9.53 68.81 22.01
C ASP A 199 -9.83 68.04 20.71
N GLU A 200 -10.10 66.73 20.71
CA GLU A 200 -9.80 65.54 21.53
C GLU A 200 -10.45 64.37 20.74
N ALA A 201 -9.95 63.14 20.92
CA ALA A 201 -10.67 61.88 20.75
C ALA A 201 -10.96 61.27 19.35
N ALA A 202 -10.41 60.05 19.23
CA ALA A 202 -11.11 58.79 18.94
C ALA A 202 -11.19 58.23 17.50
N LYS A 203 -10.63 57.00 17.42
CA LYS A 203 -11.08 55.78 16.69
C LYS A 203 -10.91 55.71 15.16
N ARG A 204 -9.98 54.83 14.78
CA ARG A 204 -9.88 53.97 13.57
C ARG A 204 -11.24 53.62 12.91
N PRO A 205 -11.34 53.40 11.58
CA PRO A 205 -10.62 52.31 10.90
C PRO A 205 -10.09 52.60 9.48
N LEU A 206 -9.26 51.67 8.98
CA LEU A 206 -8.71 51.66 7.62
C LEU A 206 -9.81 51.75 6.55
N SER A 207 -9.58 52.52 5.48
CA SER A 207 -10.12 52.19 4.15
C SER A 207 -9.31 52.83 3.03
N HIS A 208 -9.05 52.01 2.03
CA HIS A 208 -8.39 52.26 0.77
C HIS A 208 -9.10 53.36 -0.04
N GLY A 209 -8.35 54.32 -0.58
CA GLY A 209 -8.88 55.28 -1.55
C GLY A 209 -8.20 56.67 -1.53
N ASN A 210 -6.89 56.75 -1.77
CA ASN A 210 -6.19 58.04 -1.94
C ASN A 210 -5.28 58.02 -3.16
N THR A 211 -5.81 57.59 -4.31
CA THR A 211 -5.15 57.81 -5.61
C THR A 211 -5.56 59.16 -6.22
N ASP A 212 -6.69 59.74 -5.80
CA ASP A 212 -7.21 61.01 -6.36
C ASP A 212 -6.64 62.26 -5.67
N LEU A 213 -6.27 62.21 -4.38
CA LEU A 213 -5.71 63.38 -3.68
C LEU A 213 -4.27 63.71 -4.14
N ILE A 214 -3.46 62.68 -4.45
CA ILE A 214 -2.08 62.83 -4.94
C ILE A 214 -2.07 63.29 -6.41
N LYS A 215 -3.07 62.86 -7.19
CA LYS A 215 -3.26 63.31 -8.57
C LYS A 215 -3.73 64.76 -8.66
N ALA A 216 -4.59 65.20 -7.73
CA ALA A 216 -5.03 66.59 -7.65
C ALA A 216 -3.88 67.53 -7.21
N ALA A 217 -3.06 67.11 -6.24
CA ALA A 217 -1.88 67.86 -5.81
C ALA A 217 -0.82 67.99 -6.92
N SER A 218 -0.51 66.89 -7.62
CA SER A 218 0.43 66.94 -8.76
C SER A 218 -0.11 67.73 -9.96
N ALA A 219 -1.41 67.71 -10.22
CA ALA A 219 -2.03 68.53 -11.27
C ALA A 219 -2.04 70.03 -10.90
N ALA A 220 -2.27 70.38 -9.63
CA ALA A 220 -2.18 71.76 -9.16
C ALA A 220 -0.74 72.29 -9.21
N GLU A 221 0.25 71.47 -8.89
CA GLU A 221 1.67 71.81 -9.05
C GLU A 221 2.06 71.98 -10.52
N ALA A 222 1.57 71.12 -11.42
CA ALA A 222 1.82 71.25 -12.85
C ALA A 222 1.24 72.56 -13.43
N GLU A 223 0.02 72.93 -13.02
CA GLU A 223 -0.58 74.18 -13.47
C GLU A 223 0.11 75.41 -12.87
N LYS A 224 0.64 75.30 -11.64
CA LYS A 224 1.49 76.33 -11.03
C LYS A 224 2.80 76.54 -11.81
N TRP A 225 3.52 75.47 -12.15
CA TRP A 225 4.75 75.57 -12.95
C TRP A 225 4.51 76.12 -14.35
N LYS A 226 3.36 75.81 -14.95
CA LYS A 226 2.93 76.38 -16.23
C LYS A 226 2.66 77.88 -16.14
N LEU A 227 2.02 78.33 -15.06
CA LEU A 227 1.78 79.75 -14.80
C LEU A 227 3.10 80.52 -14.55
N GLU A 228 4.03 79.93 -13.79
CA GLU A 228 5.37 80.50 -13.57
C GLU A 228 6.18 80.57 -14.87
N LEU A 229 6.07 79.57 -15.75
CA LEU A 229 6.71 79.59 -17.07
C LEU A 229 6.16 80.72 -17.96
N GLU A 230 4.85 80.94 -17.98
CA GLU A 230 4.24 82.03 -18.73
C GLU A 230 4.62 83.41 -18.15
N GLN A 231 4.68 83.54 -16.82
CA GLN A 231 5.16 84.75 -16.16
C GLN A 231 6.65 85.04 -16.50
N LEU A 232 7.47 83.99 -16.57
CA LEU A 232 8.87 84.11 -16.97
C LEU A 232 9.00 84.53 -18.44
N LYS A 233 8.20 83.95 -19.35
CA LYS A 233 8.16 84.35 -20.76
C LYS A 233 7.79 85.83 -20.92
N PHE A 234 6.76 86.30 -20.20
CA PHE A 234 6.36 87.71 -20.22
C PHE A 234 7.51 88.61 -19.74
N THR A 235 8.18 88.23 -18.65
CA THR A 235 9.33 88.98 -18.12
C THR A 235 10.50 89.05 -19.11
N TYR A 236 10.80 87.96 -19.82
CA TYR A 236 11.84 87.96 -20.85
C TYR A 236 11.46 88.80 -22.06
N LYS A 237 10.19 88.76 -22.48
CA LYS A 237 9.68 89.58 -23.57
C LYS A 237 9.77 91.07 -23.24
N ASP A 238 9.32 91.49 -22.06
CA ASP A 238 9.43 92.87 -21.60
C ASP A 238 10.89 93.35 -21.54
N LYS A 239 11.80 92.50 -21.03
CA LYS A 239 13.24 92.80 -21.03
C LYS A 239 13.79 92.95 -22.46
N SER A 240 13.35 92.12 -23.39
CA SER A 240 13.74 92.21 -24.80
C SER A 240 13.25 93.52 -25.43
N GLU A 241 11.99 93.89 -25.21
CA GLU A 241 11.40 95.13 -25.72
C GLU A 241 12.09 96.37 -25.14
N ILE A 242 12.44 96.36 -23.85
CA ILE A 242 13.23 97.44 -23.22
C ILE A 242 14.61 97.55 -23.87
N LEU A 243 15.34 96.45 -24.04
CA LEU A 243 16.67 96.47 -24.67
C LEU A 243 16.61 96.92 -26.13
N GLU A 244 15.59 96.50 -26.88
CA GLU A 244 15.36 96.95 -28.26
C GLU A 244 15.06 98.45 -28.32
N SER A 245 14.26 98.98 -27.38
CA SER A 245 13.98 100.41 -27.29
C SER A 245 15.24 101.23 -26.97
N GLN A 246 16.10 100.74 -26.07
CA GLN A 246 17.38 101.35 -25.74
C GLN A 246 18.34 101.35 -26.94
N LEU A 247 18.43 100.23 -27.67
CA LEU A 247 19.23 100.15 -28.90
C LEU A 247 18.73 101.12 -29.97
N LYS A 248 17.42 101.24 -30.13
CA LYS A 248 16.82 102.17 -31.10
C LYS A 248 17.09 103.63 -30.73
N PHE A 249 17.03 103.96 -29.44
CA PHE A 249 17.38 105.29 -28.91
C PHE A 249 18.86 105.60 -29.15
N LEU A 250 19.77 104.70 -28.76
CA LEU A 250 21.21 104.89 -28.96
C LEU A 250 21.60 105.03 -30.44
N ARG A 251 20.95 104.28 -31.34
CA ARG A 251 21.14 104.45 -32.79
C ARG A 251 20.70 105.83 -33.29
N LYS A 252 19.62 106.38 -32.73
CA LYS A 252 19.13 107.71 -33.09
C LYS A 252 20.11 108.79 -32.60
N ASP A 253 20.55 108.71 -31.35
CA ASP A 253 21.53 109.63 -30.79
C ASP A 253 22.84 109.60 -31.58
N LEU A 254 23.32 108.42 -31.96
CA LEU A 254 24.53 108.27 -32.77
C LEU A 254 24.38 108.96 -34.14
N ALA A 255 23.23 108.81 -34.81
CA ALA A 255 22.95 109.50 -36.06
C ALA A 255 22.89 111.03 -35.88
N GLU A 256 22.33 111.53 -34.78
CA GLU A 256 22.32 112.97 -34.46
C GLU A 256 23.71 113.53 -34.19
N TYR A 257 24.57 112.79 -33.47
CA TYR A 257 25.96 113.18 -33.26
C TYR A 257 26.77 113.16 -34.55
N GLN A 258 26.57 112.16 -35.40
CA GLN A 258 27.22 112.08 -36.71
C GLN A 258 26.86 113.30 -37.58
N LYS A 259 25.58 113.67 -37.63
CA LYS A 259 25.11 114.87 -38.33
C LYS A 259 25.72 116.17 -37.76
N LYS A 260 25.83 116.28 -36.43
CA LYS A 260 26.49 117.45 -35.79
C LYS A 260 27.97 117.55 -36.16
N CYS A 261 28.67 116.42 -36.27
CA CYS A 261 30.06 116.40 -36.71
C CYS A 261 30.20 116.85 -38.16
N GLU A 262 29.31 116.40 -39.05
CA GLU A 262 29.26 116.82 -40.46
C GLU A 262 29.02 118.34 -40.58
N ASP A 263 28.03 118.89 -39.84
CA ASP A 263 27.74 120.34 -39.82
C ASP A 263 28.94 121.18 -39.31
N LEU A 264 29.65 120.71 -38.28
CA LEU A 264 30.84 121.39 -37.75
C LEU A 264 32.00 121.35 -38.74
N GLN A 265 32.17 120.24 -39.46
CA GLN A 265 33.19 120.09 -40.48
C GLN A 265 32.93 121.03 -41.67
N GLU A 266 31.68 121.21 -42.09
CA GLU A 266 31.31 122.20 -43.11
C GLU A 266 31.58 123.63 -42.65
N ARG A 267 31.24 123.96 -41.39
CA ARG A 267 31.53 125.28 -40.81
C ARG A 267 33.03 125.57 -40.72
N LEU A 268 33.85 124.56 -40.42
CA LEU A 268 35.31 124.69 -40.40
C LEU A 268 35.83 125.00 -41.81
N LYS A 269 35.43 124.21 -42.82
CA LYS A 269 35.81 124.43 -44.22
C LYS A 269 35.39 125.82 -44.72
N HIS A 270 34.23 126.32 -44.30
CA HIS A 270 33.78 127.68 -44.62
C HIS A 270 34.67 128.76 -43.99
N LYS A 271 35.06 128.58 -42.72
CA LYS A 271 35.98 129.50 -42.02
C LYS A 271 37.40 129.45 -42.57
N GLU A 272 37.90 128.28 -42.94
CA GLU A 272 39.21 128.09 -43.59
C GLU A 272 39.25 128.77 -44.96
N SER A 273 38.15 128.70 -45.72
CA SER A 273 38.00 129.40 -47.01
C SER A 273 38.01 130.93 -46.83
N LEU A 274 37.36 131.44 -45.77
CA LEU A 274 37.35 132.87 -45.40
C LEU A 274 38.72 133.38 -44.92
N LEU A 275 39.48 132.55 -44.20
CA LEU A 275 40.82 132.87 -43.74
C LEU A 275 41.84 132.86 -44.89
N THR A 276 41.69 131.96 -45.85
CA THR A 276 42.58 131.86 -47.02
C THR A 276 42.38 133.03 -48.00
N ALA A 277 41.18 133.63 -48.05
CA ALA A 277 40.87 134.81 -48.88
C ALA A 277 41.36 136.15 -48.29
N ASN A 278 41.64 136.22 -46.97
CA ASN A 278 41.97 137.45 -46.26
C ASN A 278 43.48 137.71 -46.05
N ILE A 279 44.36 136.86 -46.59
CA ILE A 279 45.82 136.94 -46.37
C ILE A 279 46.59 137.39 -47.64
N SER A 280 45.89 137.85 -48.67
CA SER A 280 46.49 138.47 -49.85
C SER A 280 46.61 139.99 -49.67
N ASN A 281 47.86 140.48 -49.57
CA ASN A 281 48.30 141.89 -49.58
C ASN A 281 48.40 142.60 -48.22
N ARG A 282 49.51 142.34 -47.51
CA ARG A 282 50.29 143.37 -46.78
C ARG A 282 51.69 142.81 -46.48
N VAL A 283 52.57 142.87 -47.48
CA VAL A 283 54.02 142.72 -47.27
C VAL A 283 54.57 144.06 -46.79
N GLY A 284 55.42 143.98 -45.78
CA GLY A 284 55.79 145.09 -44.90
C GLY A 284 56.73 146.14 -45.49
N GLY A 285 56.76 147.25 -44.77
CA GLY A 285 57.74 148.31 -44.87
C GLY A 285 57.56 149.23 -43.68
N LEU A 286 58.29 148.94 -42.58
CA LEU A 286 58.23 149.72 -41.35
C LEU A 286 58.91 151.07 -41.60
N CYS A 287 58.21 152.17 -41.31
CA CYS A 287 58.76 153.52 -41.44
C CYS A 287 59.93 153.71 -40.47
N LEU A 288 60.76 154.75 -40.63
CA LEU A 288 61.98 154.96 -39.84
C LEU A 288 61.78 154.90 -38.31
N LYS A 289 60.59 155.31 -37.80
CA LYS A 289 60.20 155.16 -36.39
C LYS A 289 59.87 153.71 -36.02
N CYS A 290 59.26 152.97 -36.92
CA CYS A 290 58.95 151.55 -36.78
C CYS A 290 60.19 150.66 -36.95
N ALA A 291 61.17 151.02 -37.78
CA ALA A 291 62.47 150.35 -37.85
C ALA A 291 63.34 150.62 -36.60
N GLN A 292 63.26 151.82 -36.01
CA GLN A 292 63.85 152.10 -34.68
C GLN A 292 63.11 151.36 -33.55
N HIS A 293 61.78 151.29 -33.59
CA HIS A 293 61.00 150.43 -32.68
C HIS A 293 61.35 148.95 -32.88
N GLU A 294 61.48 148.48 -34.11
CA GLU A 294 61.85 147.09 -34.42
C GLU A 294 63.29 146.79 -34.04
N ALA A 295 64.23 147.75 -34.09
CA ALA A 295 65.58 147.57 -33.55
C ALA A 295 65.59 147.49 -32.02
N VAL A 296 64.81 148.34 -31.33
CA VAL A 296 64.65 148.30 -29.86
C VAL A 296 63.92 147.02 -29.41
N LEU A 297 62.84 146.64 -30.10
CA LEU A 297 62.12 145.37 -29.90
C LEU A 297 63.02 144.18 -30.26
N SER A 298 63.81 144.22 -31.33
CA SER A 298 64.77 143.15 -31.66
C SER A 298 65.88 143.02 -30.64
N GLN A 299 66.12 144.02 -29.78
CA GLN A 299 67.15 143.94 -28.74
C GLN A 299 66.58 143.56 -27.36
N THR A 300 65.29 143.85 -27.11
CA THR A 300 64.61 143.56 -25.83
C THR A 300 63.65 142.36 -25.91
N HIS A 301 62.95 142.18 -27.03
CA HIS A 301 62.01 141.08 -27.27
C HIS A 301 62.66 139.84 -27.89
N ASN A 302 63.83 139.92 -28.54
CA ASN A 302 64.51 138.70 -29.03
C ASN A 302 64.75 137.69 -27.89
N ASN A 303 65.17 138.18 -26.72
CA ASN A 303 65.40 137.31 -25.56
C ASN A 303 64.09 136.64 -25.08
N VAL A 304 62.98 137.40 -25.02
CA VAL A 304 61.66 136.87 -24.63
C VAL A 304 61.10 135.87 -25.66
N HIS A 305 61.32 136.11 -26.95
CA HIS A 305 60.93 135.19 -28.01
C HIS A 305 61.77 133.91 -27.99
N VAL A 306 63.10 134.01 -27.80
CA VAL A 306 63.98 132.85 -27.66
C VAL A 306 63.58 132.00 -26.44
N GLN A 307 63.35 132.61 -25.27
CA GLN A 307 62.87 131.87 -24.09
C GLN A 307 61.51 131.19 -24.31
N THR A 308 60.63 131.83 -25.09
CA THR A 308 59.32 131.25 -25.43
C THR A 308 59.46 130.10 -26.42
N ILE A 309 60.33 130.23 -27.41
CA ILE A 309 60.65 129.15 -28.37
C ILE A 309 61.30 127.97 -27.63
N GLU A 310 62.23 128.21 -26.71
CA GLU A 310 62.84 127.16 -25.89
C GLU A 310 61.81 126.44 -25.02
N ARG A 311 60.89 127.18 -24.38
CA ARG A 311 59.79 126.59 -23.59
C ARG A 311 58.88 125.73 -24.45
N LEU A 312 58.42 126.25 -25.60
CA LEU A 312 57.58 125.51 -26.54
C LEU A 312 58.31 124.31 -27.15
N THR A 313 59.61 124.42 -27.38
CA THR A 313 60.45 123.31 -27.86
C THR A 313 60.53 122.22 -26.81
N LYS A 314 60.74 122.59 -25.54
CA LYS A 314 60.74 121.66 -24.42
C LYS A 314 59.37 120.99 -24.24
N GLU A 315 58.27 121.76 -24.24
CA GLU A 315 56.91 121.22 -24.15
C GLU A 315 56.61 120.25 -25.31
N ARG A 316 57.06 120.58 -26.53
CA ARG A 316 56.96 119.67 -27.68
C ARG A 316 57.77 118.40 -27.47
N ASP A 317 59.00 118.50 -26.96
CA ASP A 317 59.85 117.33 -26.74
C ASP A 317 59.32 116.44 -25.60
N ASP A 318 58.77 117.04 -24.55
CA ASP A 318 58.08 116.35 -23.46
C ASP A 318 56.81 115.63 -23.97
N LEU A 319 56.00 116.29 -24.81
CA LEU A 319 54.83 115.69 -25.45
C LEU A 319 55.21 114.58 -26.44
N MET A 320 56.28 114.76 -27.22
CA MET A 320 56.80 113.73 -28.11
C MET A 320 57.28 112.51 -27.31
N SER A 321 57.97 112.73 -26.19
CA SER A 321 58.41 111.67 -25.29
C SER A 321 57.22 110.92 -24.65
N ALA A 322 56.20 111.66 -24.20
CA ALA A 322 54.95 111.08 -23.69
C ALA A 322 54.20 110.27 -24.76
N LEU A 323 54.14 110.78 -25.99
CA LEU A 323 53.51 110.10 -27.11
C LEU A 323 54.26 108.82 -27.49
N VAL A 324 55.60 108.82 -27.48
CA VAL A 324 56.41 107.61 -27.69
C VAL A 324 56.15 106.59 -26.59
N SER A 325 56.06 107.02 -25.32
CA SER A 325 55.72 106.15 -24.18
C SER A 325 54.29 105.56 -24.27
N ILE A 326 53.31 106.37 -24.70
CA ILE A 326 51.95 105.89 -24.93
C ILE A 326 51.92 104.89 -26.10
N ARG A 327 52.68 105.12 -27.17
CA ARG A 327 52.79 104.17 -28.28
C ARG A 327 53.42 102.84 -27.84
N SER A 328 54.49 102.87 -27.05
CA SER A 328 55.12 101.64 -26.55
C SER A 328 54.19 100.88 -25.59
N SER A 329 53.51 101.58 -24.69
CA SER A 329 52.52 100.94 -23.81
C SER A 329 51.32 100.38 -24.57
N LEU A 330 50.85 101.06 -25.63
CA LEU A 330 49.81 100.52 -26.52
C LEU A 330 50.27 99.23 -27.21
N THR A 331 51.51 99.18 -27.72
CA THR A 331 52.03 97.95 -28.33
C THR A 331 52.14 96.81 -27.32
N ASP A 332 52.52 97.10 -26.06
CA ASP A 332 52.58 96.10 -25.00
C ASP A 332 51.19 95.57 -24.63
N VAL A 333 50.18 96.46 -24.58
CA VAL A 333 48.79 96.06 -24.37
C VAL A 333 48.29 95.18 -25.51
N GLN A 334 48.55 95.57 -26.76
CA GLN A 334 48.16 94.79 -27.95
C GLN A 334 48.83 93.41 -27.98
N GLN A 335 50.11 93.30 -27.61
CA GLN A 335 50.80 92.02 -27.53
C GLN A 335 50.21 91.13 -26.43
N ARG A 336 49.91 91.71 -25.25
CA ARG A 336 49.27 90.98 -24.14
C ARG A 336 47.85 90.53 -24.51
N GLU A 337 47.08 91.37 -25.19
CA GLU A 337 45.76 91.03 -25.72
C GLU A 337 45.84 89.88 -26.71
N ALA A 338 46.75 89.93 -27.69
CA ALA A 338 46.96 88.85 -28.65
C ALA A 338 47.37 87.53 -27.97
N SER A 339 48.23 87.61 -26.94
CA SER A 339 48.64 86.44 -26.16
C SER A 339 47.48 85.85 -25.35
N ALA A 340 46.67 86.71 -24.71
CA ALA A 340 45.47 86.29 -23.98
C ALA A 340 44.41 85.70 -24.91
N TYR A 341 44.24 86.27 -26.10
CA TYR A 341 43.34 85.74 -27.13
C TYR A 341 43.74 84.32 -27.54
N GLU A 342 45.02 84.07 -27.83
CA GLU A 342 45.48 82.73 -28.20
C GLU A 342 45.36 81.73 -27.04
N GLN A 343 45.59 82.16 -25.80
CA GLN A 343 45.35 81.33 -24.61
C GLN A 343 43.87 80.96 -24.46
N VAL A 344 42.94 81.91 -24.63
CA VAL A 344 41.50 81.65 -24.58
C VAL A 344 41.11 80.69 -25.71
N LYS A 345 41.62 80.87 -26.92
CA LYS A 345 41.37 79.98 -28.05
C LYS A 345 41.83 78.55 -27.77
N GLN A 346 43.03 78.37 -27.23
CA GLN A 346 43.53 77.05 -26.83
C GLN A 346 42.69 76.44 -25.70
N ALA A 347 42.30 77.23 -24.70
CA ALA A 347 41.45 76.77 -23.61
C ALA A 347 40.07 76.32 -24.13
N VAL A 348 39.45 77.08 -25.04
CA VAL A 348 38.19 76.71 -25.67
C VAL A 348 38.33 75.39 -26.43
N GLN A 349 39.36 75.24 -27.28
CA GLN A 349 39.59 74.00 -28.01
C GLN A 349 39.76 72.80 -27.06
N MET A 350 40.56 72.93 -26.01
CA MET A 350 40.75 71.87 -25.02
C MET A 350 39.44 71.51 -24.30
N THR A 351 38.59 72.50 -23.99
CA THR A 351 37.29 72.24 -23.37
C THR A 351 36.31 71.58 -24.34
N GLU A 352 36.33 71.93 -25.63
CA GLU A 352 35.51 71.30 -26.67
C GLU A 352 35.90 69.84 -26.88
N GLU A 353 37.21 69.54 -26.97
CA GLU A 353 37.73 68.18 -27.07
C GLU A 353 37.34 67.33 -25.84
N ALA A 354 37.48 67.89 -24.63
CA ALA A 354 37.06 67.22 -23.40
C ALA A 354 35.54 66.98 -23.36
N ASN A 355 34.74 67.93 -23.83
CA ASN A 355 33.29 67.79 -23.93
C ASN A 355 32.87 66.74 -24.96
N PHE A 356 33.60 66.63 -26.08
CA PHE A 356 33.37 65.60 -27.09
C PHE A 356 33.66 64.21 -26.51
N GLU A 357 34.82 64.00 -25.88
CA GLU A 357 35.16 62.72 -25.27
C GLU A 357 34.22 62.36 -24.12
N LYS A 358 33.79 63.34 -23.31
CA LYS A 358 32.74 63.15 -22.29
C LYS A 358 31.42 62.69 -22.91
N THR A 359 30.98 63.31 -24.00
CA THR A 359 29.73 62.95 -24.69
C THR A 359 29.81 61.54 -25.28
N LYS A 360 30.95 61.19 -25.88
CA LYS A 360 31.22 59.85 -26.40
C LYS A 360 31.18 58.78 -25.29
N ALA A 361 31.81 59.05 -24.14
CA ALA A 361 31.76 58.16 -22.98
C ALA A 361 30.33 58.00 -22.44
N LEU A 362 29.55 59.08 -22.35
CA LEU A 362 28.15 59.03 -21.92
C LEU A 362 27.29 58.17 -22.86
N ILE A 363 27.47 58.32 -24.18
CA ILE A 363 26.76 57.49 -25.17
C ILE A 363 27.12 56.02 -24.99
N GLN A 364 28.41 55.70 -24.81
CA GLN A 364 28.86 54.32 -24.58
C GLN A 364 28.28 53.74 -23.28
N CYS A 365 28.27 54.51 -22.20
CA CYS A 365 27.65 54.10 -20.94
C CYS A 365 26.15 53.82 -21.10
N GLU A 366 25.43 54.70 -21.82
CA GLU A 366 23.99 54.53 -22.06
C GLU A 366 23.71 53.30 -22.96
N GLN A 367 24.54 53.04 -23.96
CA GLN A 367 24.44 51.83 -24.78
C GLN A 367 24.64 50.56 -23.95
N LEU A 368 25.68 50.51 -23.11
CA LEU A 368 25.95 49.36 -22.24
C LEU A 368 24.82 49.17 -21.20
N LYS A 369 24.31 50.25 -20.64
CA LYS A 369 23.17 50.22 -19.71
C LYS A 369 21.91 49.65 -20.37
N ASN A 370 21.62 50.06 -21.60
CA ASN A 370 20.48 49.55 -22.35
C ASN A 370 20.63 48.06 -22.72
N GLU A 371 21.83 47.62 -23.11
CA GLU A 371 22.07 46.19 -23.34
C GLU A 371 21.98 45.38 -22.03
N LEU A 372 22.51 45.89 -20.92
CA LEU A 372 22.38 45.25 -19.61
C LEU A 372 20.90 45.11 -19.21
N LYS A 373 20.10 46.17 -19.41
CA LYS A 373 18.65 46.15 -19.17
C LYS A 373 17.96 45.09 -20.04
N ARG A 374 18.29 45.03 -21.34
CA ARG A 374 17.74 44.02 -22.27
C ARG A 374 18.13 42.58 -21.90
N GLN A 375 19.32 42.38 -21.33
CA GLN A 375 19.75 41.07 -20.81
C GLN A 375 18.98 40.72 -19.53
N SER A 376 18.83 41.68 -18.59
CA SER A 376 18.04 41.50 -17.36
C SER A 376 16.60 41.11 -17.67
N GLU A 377 15.93 41.87 -18.54
CA GLU A 377 14.55 41.60 -18.94
C GLU A 377 14.38 40.21 -19.60
N ARG A 378 15.38 39.74 -20.34
CA ARG A 378 15.35 38.39 -20.92
C ARG A 378 15.50 37.30 -19.85
N LEU A 379 16.44 37.47 -18.92
CA LEU A 379 16.63 36.52 -17.83
C LEU A 379 15.43 36.50 -16.88
N GLU A 380 14.84 37.66 -16.59
CA GLU A 380 13.62 37.76 -15.79
C GLU A 380 12.44 37.05 -16.46
N LYS A 381 12.24 37.22 -17.78
CA LYS A 381 11.22 36.49 -18.54
C LYS A 381 11.45 34.98 -18.54
N GLU A 382 12.69 34.54 -18.75
CA GLU A 382 13.02 33.10 -18.71
C GLU A 382 12.79 32.55 -17.29
N LEU A 383 13.23 33.25 -16.25
CA LEU A 383 13.01 32.88 -14.86
C LEU A 383 11.51 32.76 -14.54
N ALA A 384 10.70 33.73 -14.98
CA ALA A 384 9.25 33.70 -14.83
C ALA A 384 8.65 32.49 -15.55
N SER A 385 9.05 32.22 -16.80
CA SER A 385 8.58 31.04 -17.55
C SER A 385 8.94 29.73 -16.85
N GLN A 386 10.13 29.64 -16.25
CA GLN A 386 10.58 28.46 -15.51
C GLN A 386 9.89 28.33 -14.15
N GLN A 387 9.52 29.45 -13.51
CA GLN A 387 8.69 29.43 -12.31
C GLN A 387 7.27 28.94 -12.64
N GLU A 388 6.69 29.40 -13.75
CA GLU A 388 5.37 28.98 -14.22
C GLU A 388 5.35 27.48 -14.58
N LYS A 389 6.34 27.00 -15.35
CA LYS A 389 6.50 25.57 -15.66
C LYS A 389 6.59 24.72 -14.39
N ARG A 390 7.44 25.10 -13.44
CA ARG A 390 7.56 24.40 -12.15
C ARG A 390 6.26 24.46 -11.34
N ALA A 391 5.52 25.56 -11.39
CA ALA A 391 4.23 25.68 -10.71
C ALA A 391 3.19 24.75 -11.34
N PHE A 392 3.14 24.70 -12.67
CA PHE A 392 2.28 23.79 -13.43
C PHE A 392 2.61 22.32 -13.13
N GLU A 393 3.87 21.93 -13.22
CA GLU A 393 4.32 20.57 -12.89
C GLU A 393 3.98 20.20 -11.44
N LYS A 394 4.20 21.12 -10.48
CA LYS A 394 3.79 20.90 -9.08
C LYS A 394 2.29 20.65 -8.94
N GLU A 395 1.47 21.37 -9.70
CA GLU A 395 0.01 21.22 -9.68
C GLU A 395 -0.44 19.91 -10.33
N VAL A 396 0.16 19.52 -11.45
CA VAL A 396 -0.06 18.19 -12.07
C VAL A 396 0.30 17.08 -11.08
N MET A 397 1.50 17.14 -10.48
CA MET A 397 1.94 16.15 -9.49
C MET A 397 1.03 16.13 -8.25
N LYS A 398 0.44 17.27 -7.85
CA LYS A 398 -0.56 17.29 -6.76
C LYS A 398 -1.83 16.55 -7.17
N LYS A 399 -2.35 16.80 -8.37
CA LYS A 399 -3.55 16.14 -8.91
C LYS A 399 -3.36 14.63 -9.06
N GLU A 400 -2.19 14.20 -9.53
CA GLU A 400 -1.85 12.78 -9.61
C GLU A 400 -1.80 12.14 -8.20
N ARG A 401 -1.12 12.79 -7.25
CA ARG A 401 -1.08 12.31 -5.85
C ARG A 401 -2.46 12.26 -5.19
N THR A 402 -3.36 13.20 -5.48
CA THR A 402 -4.73 13.14 -4.97
C THR A 402 -5.51 12.00 -5.61
N LYS A 403 -5.37 11.80 -6.93
CA LYS A 403 -6.01 10.68 -7.63
C LYS A 403 -5.52 9.32 -7.11
N GLU A 404 -4.21 9.14 -6.95
CA GLU A 404 -3.65 7.91 -6.37
C GLU A 404 -4.16 7.65 -4.95
N ARG A 405 -4.30 8.72 -4.14
CA ARG A 405 -4.88 8.61 -2.79
C ARG A 405 -6.35 8.18 -2.85
N GLU A 406 -7.16 8.81 -3.69
CA GLU A 406 -8.58 8.47 -3.90
C GLU A 406 -8.73 7.02 -4.39
N ASP A 407 -7.89 6.56 -5.33
CA ASP A 407 -7.87 5.18 -5.82
C ASP A 407 -7.50 4.17 -4.71
N MET A 408 -6.53 4.52 -3.85
CA MET A 408 -6.18 3.70 -2.69
C MET A 408 -7.30 3.67 -1.64
N GLU A 409 -7.95 4.81 -1.39
CA GLU A 409 -9.08 4.91 -0.48
C GLU A 409 -10.27 4.07 -0.96
N ALA A 410 -10.58 4.11 -2.26
CA ALA A 410 -11.61 3.26 -2.87
C ALA A 410 -11.28 1.77 -2.71
N LYS A 411 -10.02 1.35 -2.95
CA LYS A 411 -9.58 -0.05 -2.72
C LYS A 411 -9.67 -0.43 -1.24
N MET A 412 -9.28 0.46 -0.33
CA MET A 412 -9.39 0.23 1.10
C MET A 412 -10.84 0.03 1.52
N MET A 413 -11.77 0.85 1.02
CA MET A 413 -13.21 0.71 1.29
C MET A 413 -13.75 -0.64 0.80
N ILE A 414 -13.37 -1.08 -0.41
CA ILE A 414 -13.76 -2.40 -0.94
C ILE A 414 -13.22 -3.53 -0.05
N LEU A 415 -11.96 -3.46 0.35
CA LEU A 415 -11.35 -4.46 1.23
C LEU A 415 -12.01 -4.48 2.61
N SER A 416 -12.31 -3.32 3.20
CA SER A 416 -13.04 -3.22 4.47
C SER A 416 -14.44 -3.81 4.38
N GLN A 417 -15.15 -3.59 3.26
CA GLN A 417 -16.45 -4.22 3.02
C GLN A 417 -16.33 -5.74 2.90
N ASN A 418 -15.31 -6.24 2.20
CA ASN A 418 -15.05 -7.68 2.09
C ASN A 418 -14.71 -8.31 3.45
N ILE A 419 -13.92 -7.62 4.29
CA ILE A 419 -13.61 -8.06 5.65
C ILE A 419 -14.90 -8.18 6.47
N ALA A 420 -15.75 -7.15 6.47
CA ALA A 420 -17.02 -7.18 7.19
C ALA A 420 -17.95 -8.32 6.71
N GLN A 421 -17.96 -8.61 5.40
CA GLN A 421 -18.72 -9.74 4.85
C GLN A 421 -18.16 -11.09 5.30
N LEU A 422 -16.83 -11.25 5.32
CA LEU A 422 -16.17 -12.47 5.78
C LEU A 422 -16.38 -12.67 7.30
N GLU A 423 -16.28 -11.61 8.10
CA GLU A 423 -16.58 -11.63 9.52
C GLU A 423 -18.02 -12.11 9.79
N ALA A 424 -19.01 -11.55 9.08
CA ALA A 424 -20.40 -11.99 9.20
C ALA A 424 -20.61 -13.46 8.80
N GLN A 425 -19.89 -13.95 7.79
CA GLN A 425 -19.92 -15.36 7.40
C GLN A 425 -19.30 -16.26 8.47
N VAL A 426 -18.16 -15.86 9.05
CA VAL A 426 -17.52 -16.59 10.14
C VAL A 426 -18.44 -16.65 11.35
N GLU A 427 -19.09 -15.55 11.72
CA GLU A 427 -20.06 -15.54 12.83
C GLU A 427 -21.24 -16.48 12.56
N LYS A 428 -21.75 -16.49 11.32
CA LYS A 428 -22.83 -17.41 10.91
C LYS A 428 -22.40 -18.87 11.08
N VAL A 429 -21.26 -19.24 10.51
CA VAL A 429 -20.73 -20.62 10.61
C VAL A 429 -20.42 -21.00 12.06
N THR A 430 -19.89 -20.08 12.87
CA THR A 430 -19.66 -20.30 14.30
C THR A 430 -20.98 -20.57 15.04
N ARG A 431 -22.04 -19.81 14.76
CA ARG A 431 -23.38 -20.05 15.33
C ARG A 431 -23.94 -21.42 14.93
N GLU A 432 -23.83 -21.78 13.65
CA GLU A 432 -24.27 -23.09 13.15
C GLU A 432 -23.47 -24.24 13.77
N LYS A 433 -22.14 -24.08 13.89
CA LYS A 433 -21.27 -25.03 14.59
C LYS A 433 -21.69 -25.24 16.04
N ILE A 434 -21.95 -24.16 16.79
CA ILE A 434 -22.40 -24.25 18.19
C ILE A 434 -23.74 -24.97 18.27
N SER A 435 -24.69 -24.67 17.38
CA SER A 435 -25.98 -25.38 17.32
C SER A 435 -25.80 -26.88 17.06
N ALA A 436 -24.90 -27.25 16.14
CA ALA A 436 -24.62 -28.66 15.85
C ALA A 436 -23.94 -29.37 17.03
N ILE A 437 -23.01 -28.71 17.72
CA ILE A 437 -22.40 -29.24 18.95
C ILE A 437 -23.48 -29.50 20.02
N ASN A 438 -24.36 -28.53 20.28
CA ASN A 438 -25.44 -28.69 21.26
C ASN A 438 -26.37 -29.87 20.90
N GLN A 439 -26.70 -30.06 19.62
CA GLN A 439 -27.48 -31.21 19.16
C GLN A 439 -26.75 -32.53 19.36
N LEU A 440 -25.44 -32.58 19.09
CA LEU A 440 -24.62 -33.76 19.32
C LEU A 440 -24.53 -34.10 20.81
N GLU A 441 -24.34 -33.11 21.67
CA GLU A 441 -24.35 -33.28 23.13
C GLU A 441 -25.70 -33.80 23.62
N GLU A 442 -26.82 -33.29 23.10
CA GLU A 442 -28.15 -33.79 23.43
C GLU A 442 -28.32 -35.26 23.03
N VAL A 443 -27.97 -35.63 21.79
CA VAL A 443 -28.03 -37.02 21.32
C VAL A 443 -27.11 -37.92 22.14
N GLN A 444 -25.92 -37.47 22.49
CA GLN A 444 -24.98 -38.21 23.33
C GLN A 444 -25.55 -38.46 24.73
N ASN A 445 -26.17 -37.46 25.35
CA ASN A 445 -26.84 -37.61 26.65
C ASN A 445 -28.03 -38.57 26.57
N GLN A 446 -28.82 -38.51 25.50
CA GLN A 446 -29.92 -39.44 25.25
C GLN A 446 -29.43 -40.88 24.99
N LEU A 447 -28.28 -41.04 24.34
CA LEU A 447 -27.66 -42.35 24.14
C LEU A 447 -27.17 -42.93 25.47
N ALA A 448 -26.45 -42.13 26.26
CA ALA A 448 -25.95 -42.54 27.57
C ALA A 448 -27.09 -42.95 28.53
N SER A 449 -28.22 -42.21 28.52
CA SER A 449 -29.39 -42.60 29.32
C SER A 449 -30.00 -43.93 28.85
N ARG A 450 -30.14 -44.15 27.54
CA ARG A 450 -30.62 -45.42 26.98
C ARG A 450 -29.67 -46.58 27.27
N GLU A 451 -28.36 -46.38 27.19
CA GLU A 451 -27.36 -47.39 27.55
C GLU A 451 -27.47 -47.79 29.03
N MET A 452 -27.70 -46.83 29.92
CA MET A 452 -27.95 -47.09 31.33
C MET A 452 -29.24 -47.91 31.54
N ASP A 453 -30.32 -47.56 30.84
CA ASP A 453 -31.59 -48.30 30.90
C ASP A 453 -31.45 -49.74 30.38
N VAL A 454 -30.77 -49.94 29.24
CA VAL A 454 -30.46 -51.27 28.69
C VAL A 454 -29.62 -52.06 29.69
N THR A 455 -28.60 -51.43 30.30
CA THR A 455 -27.76 -52.09 31.31
C THR A 455 -28.59 -52.54 32.52
N LYS A 456 -29.55 -51.72 32.97
CA LYS A 456 -30.49 -52.04 34.05
C LYS A 456 -31.40 -53.22 33.67
N VAL A 457 -32.01 -53.20 32.48
CA VAL A 457 -32.88 -54.29 31.99
C VAL A 457 -32.09 -55.58 31.81
N CYS A 458 -30.87 -55.52 31.27
CA CYS A 458 -29.96 -56.68 31.17
C CYS A 458 -29.57 -57.23 32.54
N GLY A 459 -29.39 -56.35 33.54
CA GLY A 459 -29.20 -56.74 34.94
C GLY A 459 -30.40 -57.53 35.48
N GLU A 460 -31.61 -56.97 35.34
CA GLU A 460 -32.86 -57.58 35.79
C GLU A 460 -33.13 -58.92 35.09
N MET A 461 -32.97 -58.98 33.76
CA MET A 461 -33.16 -60.21 32.99
C MET A 461 -32.19 -61.31 33.45
N ARG A 462 -30.92 -60.98 33.71
CA ARG A 462 -29.95 -61.94 34.28
C ARG A 462 -30.38 -62.42 35.67
N TYR A 463 -30.88 -61.52 36.50
CA TYR A 463 -31.40 -61.88 37.82
C TYR A 463 -32.59 -62.84 37.72
N GLN A 464 -33.59 -62.52 36.89
CA GLN A 464 -34.76 -63.36 36.67
C GLN A 464 -34.40 -64.72 36.05
N LEU A 465 -33.48 -64.74 35.07
CA LEU A 465 -32.97 -65.97 34.48
C LEU A 465 -32.28 -66.85 35.53
N ASN A 466 -31.46 -66.27 36.40
CA ASN A 466 -30.81 -67.01 37.48
C ASN A 466 -31.84 -67.54 38.50
N LYS A 467 -32.84 -66.75 38.86
CA LYS A 467 -33.92 -67.17 39.75
C LYS A 467 -34.70 -68.36 39.18
N THR A 468 -35.17 -68.26 37.94
CA THR A 468 -35.91 -69.33 37.26
C THR A 468 -35.05 -70.58 37.06
N LYS A 469 -33.75 -70.42 36.77
CA LYS A 469 -32.81 -71.55 36.72
C LYS A 469 -32.71 -72.26 38.08
N MET A 470 -32.58 -71.52 39.18
CA MET A 470 -32.54 -72.11 40.53
C MET A 470 -33.84 -72.85 40.88
N GLU A 471 -35.00 -72.27 40.58
CA GLU A 471 -36.32 -72.91 40.79
C GLU A 471 -36.46 -74.18 39.94
N LYS A 472 -36.02 -74.13 38.68
CA LYS A 472 -35.97 -75.29 37.78
C LYS A 472 -35.06 -76.39 38.33
N ASP A 473 -33.85 -76.06 38.75
CA ASP A 473 -32.87 -77.02 39.27
C ASP A 473 -33.39 -77.71 40.55
N GLU A 474 -34.11 -76.99 41.42
CA GLU A 474 -34.77 -77.56 42.61
C GLU A 474 -35.96 -78.46 42.22
N ALA A 475 -36.83 -78.03 41.31
CA ALA A 475 -37.93 -78.88 40.83
C ALA A 475 -37.43 -80.16 40.14
N GLU A 476 -36.34 -80.07 39.38
CA GLU A 476 -35.68 -81.25 38.80
C GLU A 476 -35.12 -82.19 39.88
N LYS A 477 -34.59 -81.65 40.97
CA LYS A 477 -34.11 -82.42 42.12
C LYS A 477 -35.24 -83.13 42.85
N GLU A 478 -36.32 -82.43 43.17
CA GLU A 478 -37.51 -83.03 43.78
C GLU A 478 -38.09 -84.15 42.89
N HIS A 479 -38.23 -83.89 41.59
CA HIS A 479 -38.73 -84.90 40.66
C HIS A 479 -37.79 -86.11 40.54
N ARG A 480 -36.46 -85.91 40.59
CA ARG A 480 -35.49 -87.02 40.71
C ARG A 480 -35.72 -87.82 41.99
N GLU A 481 -35.90 -87.16 43.13
CA GLU A 481 -36.19 -87.83 44.40
C GLU A 481 -37.49 -88.63 44.35
N TYR A 482 -38.59 -88.03 43.88
CA TYR A 482 -39.88 -88.70 43.66
C TYR A 482 -39.72 -89.92 42.76
N ARG A 483 -39.06 -89.81 41.60
CA ARG A 483 -38.80 -90.95 40.71
C ARG A 483 -38.06 -92.08 41.44
N THR A 484 -37.02 -91.76 42.21
CA THR A 484 -36.30 -92.80 42.97
C THR A 484 -37.15 -93.42 44.06
N LYS A 485 -38.02 -92.65 44.74
CA LYS A 485 -38.94 -93.16 45.76
C LYS A 485 -39.98 -94.09 45.14
N THR A 486 -40.64 -93.68 44.06
CA THR A 486 -41.59 -94.51 43.31
C THR A 486 -40.92 -95.78 42.78
N LYS A 487 -39.69 -95.70 42.27
CA LYS A 487 -38.94 -96.88 41.83
C LYS A 487 -38.72 -97.88 42.98
N ARG A 488 -38.31 -97.41 44.17
CA ARG A 488 -38.16 -98.27 45.35
C ARG A 488 -39.49 -98.87 45.81
N GLU A 489 -40.58 -98.09 45.79
CA GLU A 489 -41.92 -98.60 46.12
C GLU A 489 -42.38 -99.68 45.14
N LEU A 490 -42.10 -99.51 43.85
CA LEU A 490 -42.35 -100.53 42.83
C LEU A 490 -41.50 -101.78 43.08
N GLU A 491 -40.20 -101.64 43.35
CA GLU A 491 -39.32 -102.77 43.69
C GLU A 491 -39.82 -103.55 44.92
N ILE A 492 -40.30 -102.86 45.96
CA ILE A 492 -40.91 -103.50 47.15
C ILE A 492 -42.21 -104.23 46.77
N LYS A 493 -43.07 -103.61 45.96
CA LYS A 493 -44.31 -104.27 45.49
C LYS A 493 -44.01 -105.49 44.63
N ASP A 494 -43.00 -105.41 43.76
CA ASP A 494 -42.55 -106.54 42.95
C ASP A 494 -42.02 -107.67 43.83
N GLN A 495 -41.24 -107.36 44.87
CA GLN A 495 -40.80 -108.35 45.87
C GLN A 495 -41.99 -109.01 46.58
N GLU A 496 -43.02 -108.25 46.97
CA GLU A 496 -44.22 -108.78 47.58
C GLU A 496 -45.03 -109.64 46.59
N ILE A 497 -45.14 -109.22 45.33
CA ILE A 497 -45.76 -110.01 44.26
C ILE A 497 -45.04 -111.35 44.10
N GLU A 498 -43.70 -111.36 44.05
CA GLU A 498 -42.93 -112.59 43.95
C GLU A 498 -43.11 -113.49 45.19
N LYS A 499 -43.17 -112.91 46.39
CA LYS A 499 -43.49 -113.65 47.62
C LYS A 499 -44.88 -114.28 47.56
N LEU A 500 -45.91 -113.51 47.20
CA LEU A 500 -47.29 -114.00 47.04
C LEU A 500 -47.39 -115.05 45.91
N ARG A 501 -46.60 -114.94 44.84
CA ARG A 501 -46.50 -115.96 43.78
C ARG A 501 -45.95 -117.28 44.32
N LEU A 502 -44.91 -117.22 45.16
CA LEU A 502 -44.35 -118.40 45.82
C LEU A 502 -45.39 -119.03 46.76
N GLU A 503 -46.02 -118.26 47.65
CA GLU A 503 -47.08 -118.75 48.55
C GLU A 503 -48.27 -119.36 47.78
N LEU A 504 -48.67 -118.74 46.66
CA LEU A 504 -49.70 -119.27 45.78
C LEU A 504 -49.25 -120.59 45.11
N SER A 505 -47.98 -120.71 44.71
CA SER A 505 -47.44 -121.93 44.12
C SER A 505 -47.36 -123.08 45.14
N GLU A 506 -46.98 -122.79 46.38
CA GLU A 506 -46.99 -123.75 47.49
C GLU A 506 -48.42 -124.19 47.80
N SER A 507 -49.37 -123.25 47.87
CA SER A 507 -50.80 -123.54 48.07
C SER A 507 -51.36 -124.40 46.93
N LYS A 508 -51.00 -124.11 45.67
CA LYS A 508 -51.37 -124.93 44.50
C LYS A 508 -50.77 -126.34 44.61
N GLN A 509 -49.50 -126.46 44.98
CA GLN A 509 -48.84 -127.76 45.14
C GLN A 509 -49.50 -128.58 46.27
N HIS A 510 -49.82 -127.95 47.40
CA HIS A 510 -50.58 -128.58 48.48
C HIS A 510 -51.95 -129.04 48.01
N LEU A 511 -52.70 -128.20 47.29
CA LEU A 511 -53.99 -128.56 46.72
C LEU A 511 -53.87 -129.75 45.75
N GLU A 512 -52.85 -129.76 44.89
CA GLU A 512 -52.61 -130.83 43.94
C GLU A 512 -52.24 -132.15 44.63
N GLN A 513 -51.42 -132.09 45.70
CA GLN A 513 -51.15 -133.24 46.56
C GLN A 513 -52.42 -133.79 47.23
N GLU A 514 -53.27 -132.92 47.79
CA GLU A 514 -54.54 -133.34 48.40
C GLU A 514 -55.52 -133.87 47.34
N GLN A 515 -55.56 -133.29 46.14
CA GLN A 515 -56.35 -133.79 45.02
C GLN A 515 -55.86 -135.18 44.58
N GLN A 516 -54.55 -135.41 44.56
CA GLN A 516 -53.95 -136.71 44.23
C GLN A 516 -54.21 -137.75 45.33
N LYS A 517 -54.10 -137.39 46.61
CA LYS A 517 -54.53 -138.25 47.73
C LYS A 517 -56.02 -138.58 47.62
N GLY A 518 -56.86 -137.59 47.34
CA GLY A 518 -58.28 -137.76 47.08
C GLY A 518 -58.56 -138.65 45.86
N ALA A 519 -57.75 -138.56 44.80
CA ALA A 519 -57.82 -139.46 43.64
C ALA A 519 -57.40 -140.89 44.00
N GLY A 520 -56.34 -141.05 44.81
CA GLY A 520 -55.91 -142.34 45.35
C GLY A 520 -57.00 -142.99 46.20
N ALA A 521 -57.60 -142.25 47.14
CA ALA A 521 -58.72 -142.72 47.95
C ALA A 521 -59.94 -143.09 47.09
N ARG A 522 -60.26 -142.30 46.04
CA ARG A 522 -61.31 -142.65 45.08
C ARG A 522 -61.00 -143.94 44.33
N ALA A 523 -59.76 -144.14 43.89
CA ALA A 523 -59.33 -145.37 43.23
C ALA A 523 -59.40 -146.59 44.17
N GLU A 524 -59.04 -146.43 45.44
CA GLU A 524 -59.23 -147.47 46.47
C GLU A 524 -60.71 -147.77 46.70
N CYS A 525 -61.58 -146.77 46.79
CA CYS A 525 -63.03 -146.97 46.86
C CYS A 525 -63.57 -147.72 45.64
N LEU A 526 -63.12 -147.39 44.43
CA LEU A 526 -63.49 -148.12 43.22
C LEU A 526 -63.05 -149.58 43.30
N LYS A 527 -61.82 -149.84 43.75
CA LYS A 527 -61.28 -151.20 43.93
C LYS A 527 -62.05 -152.02 44.98
N LEU A 528 -62.44 -151.39 46.09
CA LEU A 528 -63.31 -152.00 47.09
C LEU A 528 -64.73 -152.25 46.55
N THR A 529 -65.24 -151.38 45.67
CA THR A 529 -66.53 -151.55 45.01
C THR A 529 -66.49 -152.71 44.00
N GLU A 530 -65.40 -152.87 43.25
CA GLU A 530 -65.17 -154.02 42.36
C GLU A 530 -65.15 -155.33 43.16
N LEU A 531 -64.38 -155.39 44.25
CA LEU A 531 -64.33 -156.57 45.14
C LEU A 531 -65.70 -156.88 45.77
N LEU A 532 -66.48 -155.85 46.12
CA LEU A 532 -67.85 -156.03 46.58
C LEU A 532 -68.72 -156.65 45.49
N GLY A 533 -68.64 -156.15 44.24
CA GLY A 533 -69.36 -156.72 43.10
C GLY A 533 -68.98 -158.17 42.80
N GLU A 534 -67.70 -158.52 42.92
CA GLU A 534 -67.21 -159.91 42.80
C GLU A 534 -67.80 -160.82 43.91
N SER A 535 -67.84 -160.32 45.15
CA SER A 535 -68.43 -161.04 46.28
C SER A 535 -69.94 -161.21 46.14
N GLU A 536 -70.65 -160.18 45.67
CA GLU A 536 -72.08 -160.24 45.35
C GLU A 536 -72.38 -161.25 44.24
N HIS A 537 -71.53 -161.32 43.21
CA HIS A 537 -71.65 -162.31 42.14
C HIS A 537 -71.42 -163.74 42.64
N GLN A 538 -70.39 -163.96 43.48
CA GLN A 538 -70.15 -165.26 44.12
C GLN A 538 -71.35 -165.69 44.99
N LEU A 539 -71.93 -164.77 45.76
CA LEU A 539 -73.14 -165.04 46.54
C LEU A 539 -74.32 -165.48 45.66
N HIS A 540 -74.48 -164.86 44.49
CA HIS A 540 -75.53 -165.21 43.54
C HIS A 540 -75.34 -166.63 42.97
N LEU A 541 -74.12 -167.00 42.59
CA LEU A 541 -73.80 -168.35 42.12
C LEU A 541 -74.09 -169.41 43.19
N SER A 542 -73.69 -169.18 44.45
CA SER A 542 -73.99 -170.09 45.55
C SER A 542 -75.49 -170.23 45.84
N ARG A 543 -76.31 -169.20 45.56
CA ARG A 543 -77.78 -169.31 45.68
C ARG A 543 -78.37 -170.23 44.60
N LEU A 544 -77.88 -170.15 43.36
CA LEU A 544 -78.33 -171.03 42.27
C LEU A 544 -77.97 -172.51 42.53
N GLU A 545 -76.78 -172.78 43.06
CA GLU A 545 -76.37 -174.14 43.43
C GLU A 545 -77.27 -174.74 44.52
N LYS A 546 -77.61 -173.94 45.54
CA LYS A 546 -78.54 -174.34 46.61
C LYS A 546 -79.90 -174.76 46.06
N ASP A 547 -80.47 -173.98 45.15
CA ASP A 547 -81.80 -174.24 44.59
C ASP A 547 -81.81 -175.54 43.73
N SER A 548 -80.71 -175.83 43.02
CA SER A 548 -80.54 -177.07 42.26
C SER A 548 -80.51 -178.33 43.14
N ILE A 549 -79.89 -178.26 44.32
CA ILE A 549 -79.80 -179.37 45.27
C ILE A 549 -81.16 -179.64 45.94
N GLN A 550 -81.94 -178.59 46.18
CA GLN A 550 -83.25 -178.74 46.83
C GLN A 550 -84.28 -179.44 45.92
N GLN A 551 -84.14 -179.31 44.59
CA GLN A 551 -85.04 -179.92 43.63
C GLN A 551 -84.75 -181.41 43.37
N SER A 552 -83.49 -181.85 43.52
CA SER A 552 -83.12 -183.27 43.37
C SER A 552 -83.63 -184.12 44.54
N LEU A 553 -83.53 -183.62 45.78
CA LEU A 553 -83.99 -184.31 46.99
C LEU A 553 -85.52 -184.54 47.02
N SER A 554 -86.30 -183.64 46.40
CA SER A 554 -87.76 -183.76 46.33
C SER A 554 -88.23 -184.91 45.42
N ASN A 555 -87.45 -185.23 44.38
CA ASN A 555 -87.79 -186.28 43.43
C ASN A 555 -87.44 -187.68 43.96
N GLU A 556 -86.35 -187.81 44.72
CA GLU A 556 -85.92 -189.06 45.37
C GLU A 556 -86.95 -189.56 46.41
N ALA A 557 -87.50 -188.65 47.21
CA ALA A 557 -88.47 -188.97 48.26
C ALA A 557 -89.81 -189.51 47.71
N LYS A 558 -90.23 -189.08 46.52
CA LYS A 558 -91.47 -189.55 45.88
C LYS A 558 -91.34 -190.96 45.29
N ALA A 559 -90.13 -191.35 44.87
CA ALA A 559 -89.88 -192.68 44.32
C ALA A 559 -89.88 -193.79 45.40
N GLN A 560 -89.38 -193.50 46.61
CA GLN A 560 -89.33 -194.46 47.72
C GLN A 560 -90.72 -194.76 48.33
N ALA A 561 -91.66 -193.81 48.29
CA ALA A 561 -93.01 -194.01 48.83
C ALA A 561 -93.85 -195.01 48.02
N LEU A 562 -93.67 -195.06 46.69
CA LEU A 562 -94.40 -195.98 45.80
C LEU A 562 -93.93 -197.44 45.93
N GLN A 563 -92.64 -197.66 46.24
CA GLN A 563 -92.07 -199.00 46.40
C GLN A 563 -92.50 -199.67 47.71
N ALA A 564 -92.80 -198.88 48.76
CA ALA A 564 -93.27 -199.38 50.05
C ALA A 564 -94.74 -199.86 49.98
N GLN A 565 -95.59 -199.18 49.21
CA GLN A 565 -97.02 -199.50 49.13
C GLN A 565 -97.33 -200.79 48.34
N GLN A 566 -96.49 -201.16 47.36
CA GLN A 566 -96.64 -202.42 46.60
C GLN A 566 -96.26 -203.66 47.41
N ARG A 567 -95.27 -203.54 48.31
CA ARG A 567 -94.85 -204.65 49.20
C ARG A 567 -95.89 -205.00 50.26
N GLU A 568 -96.68 -204.02 50.68
CA GLU A 568 -97.70 -204.21 51.72
C GLU A 568 -98.89 -205.03 51.21
N GLN A 569 -99.32 -204.82 49.95
CA GLN A 569 -100.44 -205.56 49.34
C GLN A 569 -100.12 -207.05 49.04
N GLU A 570 -98.87 -207.39 48.71
CA GLU A 570 -98.47 -208.79 48.44
C GLU A 570 -98.46 -209.66 49.71
N LEU A 571 -98.14 -209.07 50.87
CA LEU A 571 -98.04 -209.81 52.14
C LEU A 571 -99.41 -210.11 52.75
N THR A 572 -100.41 -209.24 52.55
CA THR A 572 -101.77 -209.46 53.10
C THR A 572 -102.53 -210.57 52.37
N GLN A 573 -102.29 -210.78 51.07
CA GLN A 573 -102.93 -211.87 50.30
C GLN A 573 -102.37 -213.26 50.67
N LYS A 574 -101.10 -213.36 51.07
CA LYS A 574 -100.46 -214.63 51.41
C LYS A 574 -100.91 -215.22 52.75
N ILE A 575 -101.31 -214.35 53.70
CA ILE A 575 -101.76 -214.77 55.03
C ILE A 575 -103.20 -215.32 54.97
N GLN A 576 -104.08 -214.69 54.19
CA GLN A 576 -105.47 -215.16 54.02
C GLN A 576 -105.58 -216.49 53.25
N GLN A 577 -104.56 -216.88 52.46
CA GLN A 577 -104.51 -218.18 51.79
C GLN A 577 -104.09 -219.33 52.72
N MET A 578 -103.34 -219.06 53.78
CA MET A 578 -102.90 -220.09 54.74
C MET A 578 -103.98 -220.43 55.78
N GLU A 579 -104.89 -219.52 56.07
CA GLU A 579 -106.00 -219.73 57.03
C GLU A 579 -107.15 -220.59 56.46
N ALA A 580 -107.21 -220.82 55.14
CA ALA A 580 -108.32 -221.52 54.48
C ALA A 580 -108.10 -223.03 54.22
N GLN A 581 -106.96 -223.62 54.62
CA GLN A 581 -106.63 -225.01 54.25
C GLN A 581 -106.44 -226.05 55.36
N HIS A 582 -106.71 -225.78 56.65
CA HIS A 582 -106.58 -226.83 57.68
C HIS A 582 -107.67 -226.89 58.78
N ASP A 583 -108.95 -226.68 58.43
CA ASP A 583 -110.10 -226.95 59.31
C ASP A 583 -111.22 -227.82 58.67
N LYS A 584 -110.86 -228.78 57.81
CA LYS A 584 -111.74 -229.91 57.42
C LYS A 584 -110.95 -231.21 57.16
N THR A 585 -110.70 -231.98 58.21
CA THR A 585 -110.92 -233.46 58.24
C THR A 585 -110.85 -233.99 59.68
N ASP A 586 -112.03 -234.15 60.28
CA ASP A 586 -112.44 -235.24 61.17
C ASP A 586 -112.94 -236.43 60.30
N LEU A 587 -112.88 -237.66 60.88
CA LEU A 587 -113.53 -238.95 60.50
C LEU A 587 -112.88 -239.87 59.43
N LYS A 588 -111.86 -240.64 59.83
CA LYS A 588 -111.93 -242.10 60.14
C LYS A 588 -110.63 -242.62 60.72
#